data_AF-A0A0Q5VZE6-F1
#
_entry.id   AF-A0A0Q5VZE6-F1
#
_cell.length_a   1.000
_cell.length_b   1.000
_cell.length_c   1.000
_cell.angle_alpha   90.00
_cell.angle_beta   90.00
_cell.angle_gamma   90.00
#
_symmetry.space_group_name_H-M   'P 1'
#
loop_
_entity.id
_entity.type
_entity.pdbx_description
1 polymer ?
#
loop_
_entity_poly.entity_id
_entity_poly.type
_entity_poly.pdbx_seq_one_letter_code
_entity_poly.pdbx_strand_id
1 'polypeptide(L)'
;MSLRLPVSSVVALLGPAPVRAAVCAALDEDSARCAGGHASLSVVRLEAHAQDTLAARLEAAEAVRAPVVLVSRFTDGLGASERRTALSGLRSLAGRGATVVVDDVDPVAVLAVADAVLRVGADGAVELERLPDADALQPLLS
;
A
#
# COMPACT_ATOMS: atom_id res chain seq x y z
N MET A 1 -4.65 -18.33 10.22
CA MET A 1 -4.12 -18.33 8.84
C MET A 1 -3.00 -17.31 8.77
N SER A 2 -1.87 -17.62 8.14
CA SER A 2 -0.79 -16.64 7.93
C SER A 2 -0.98 -15.95 6.58
N LEU A 3 -1.21 -14.63 6.57
CA LEU A 3 -1.22 -13.84 5.36
C LEU A 3 0.21 -13.77 4.79
N ARG A 4 0.37 -14.01 3.49
CA ARG A 4 1.66 -13.91 2.79
C ARG A 4 1.60 -12.78 1.78
N LEU A 5 2.22 -11.65 2.10
CA LEU A 5 2.29 -10.51 1.20
C LEU A 5 3.36 -10.74 0.12
N PRO A 6 3.15 -10.23 -1.10
CA PRO A 6 4.20 -10.18 -2.11
C PRO A 6 5.34 -9.27 -1.65
N VAL A 7 6.56 -9.57 -2.11
CA VAL A 7 7.76 -8.77 -1.83
C VAL A 7 7.92 -7.69 -2.90
N SER A 8 8.45 -6.52 -2.52
CA SER A 8 8.82 -5.47 -3.48
C SER A 8 7.64 -5.03 -4.35
N SER A 9 6.48 -4.87 -3.73
CA SER A 9 5.19 -4.68 -4.40
C SER A 9 4.32 -3.67 -3.68
N VAL A 10 3.46 -2.97 -4.42
CA VAL A 10 2.37 -2.14 -3.90
C VAL A 10 1.11 -3.00 -3.77
N VAL A 11 0.52 -3.03 -2.58
CA VAL A 11 -0.69 -3.79 -2.25
C VAL A 11 -1.79 -2.81 -1.83
N ALA A 12 -2.85 -2.71 -2.63
CA ALA A 12 -4.00 -1.87 -2.31
C ALA A 12 -4.96 -2.60 -1.35
N LEU A 13 -5.36 -1.96 -0.26
CA LEU A 13 -6.44 -2.45 0.59
C LEU A 13 -7.79 -2.03 -0.01
N LEU A 14 -8.67 -3.01 -0.28
CA LEU A 14 -10.03 -2.77 -0.75
C LEU A 14 -11.05 -3.35 0.22
N GLY A 15 -12.17 -2.67 0.41
CA GLY A 15 -13.24 -3.09 1.32
C GLY A 15 -13.81 -1.92 2.11
N PRO A 16 -14.67 -2.15 3.11
CA PRO A 16 -15.21 -1.08 3.95
C PRO A 16 -14.09 -0.35 4.71
N ALA A 17 -14.10 0.98 4.68
CA ALA A 17 -13.09 1.82 5.34
C ALA A 17 -12.77 1.43 6.80
N PRO A 18 -13.76 1.21 7.70
CA PRO A 18 -13.44 0.81 9.07
C PRO A 18 -12.76 -0.56 9.16
N VAL A 19 -13.04 -1.47 8.23
CA VAL A 19 -12.41 -2.80 8.20
C VAL A 19 -10.98 -2.71 7.68
N ARG A 20 -10.73 -1.91 6.64
CA ARG A 20 -9.36 -1.67 6.13
C ARG A 20 -8.48 -1.06 7.21
N ALA A 21 -8.99 -0.06 7.92
CA ALA A 21 -8.28 0.56 9.04
C ALA A 21 -7.96 -0.46 10.16
N ALA A 22 -8.91 -1.34 10.49
CA ALA A 22 -8.70 -2.40 11.47
C ALA A 22 -7.63 -3.41 11.02
N VAL A 23 -7.62 -3.81 9.74
CA VAL A 23 -6.58 -4.69 9.17
C VAL A 23 -5.22 -3.99 9.18
N CYS A 24 -5.14 -2.72 8.77
CA CYS A 24 -3.92 -1.91 8.85
C CYS A 24 -3.41 -1.75 10.28
N ALA A 25 -4.30 -1.63 11.26
CA ALA A 25 -3.92 -1.58 12.68
C ALA A 25 -3.36 -2.93 13.17
N ALA A 26 -3.95 -4.05 12.72
CA ALA A 26 -3.49 -5.40 13.07
C ALA A 26 -2.14 -5.79 12.43
N LEU A 27 -1.74 -5.15 11.32
CA LEU A 27 -0.43 -5.30 10.70
C LEU A 27 0.64 -4.46 11.41
N ASP A 28 0.78 -4.59 12.73
CA ASP A 28 1.73 -3.79 13.52
C ASP A 28 3.22 -4.17 13.31
N GLU A 29 4.12 -3.40 13.93
CA GLU A 29 5.58 -3.55 13.84
C GLU A 29 6.10 -4.94 14.24
N ASP A 30 5.34 -5.63 15.09
CA ASP A 30 5.68 -6.95 15.59
C ASP A 30 4.94 -8.08 14.87
N SER A 31 4.07 -7.77 13.92
CA SER A 31 3.24 -8.74 13.20
C SER A 31 3.96 -9.41 12.03
N ALA A 32 4.88 -8.68 11.38
CA ALA A 32 5.51 -9.16 10.16
C ALA A 32 6.54 -10.25 10.49
N ARG A 33 6.39 -11.43 9.89
CA ARG A 33 7.36 -12.54 9.99
C ARG A 33 7.81 -12.93 8.59
N CYS A 34 9.08 -13.27 8.44
CA CYS A 34 9.54 -13.88 7.18
C CYS A 34 8.85 -15.24 6.96
N ALA A 35 8.88 -15.75 5.74
CA ALA A 35 8.22 -17.02 5.39
C ALA A 35 8.70 -18.24 6.23
N GLY A 36 9.89 -18.15 6.84
CA GLY A 36 10.44 -19.14 7.76
C GLY A 36 10.09 -18.92 9.24
N GLY A 37 9.42 -17.82 9.60
CA GLY A 37 9.02 -17.53 10.99
C GLY A 37 10.15 -17.08 11.92
N HIS A 38 11.37 -16.93 11.41
CA HIS A 38 12.59 -16.78 12.24
C HIS A 38 12.91 -15.35 12.69
N ALA A 39 12.30 -14.32 12.08
CA ALA A 39 12.55 -12.91 12.44
C ALA A 39 11.31 -12.04 12.23
N SER A 40 11.11 -11.07 13.13
CA SER A 40 10.23 -9.92 12.89
C SER A 40 10.83 -9.06 11.79
N LEU A 41 10.08 -8.82 10.72
CA LEU A 41 10.47 -7.81 9.71
C LEU A 41 10.10 -6.45 10.27
N SER A 42 10.97 -5.45 10.14
CA SER A 42 10.59 -4.08 10.53
C SER A 42 9.45 -3.58 9.64
N VAL A 43 8.43 -3.04 10.28
CA VAL A 43 7.30 -2.38 9.61
C VAL A 43 7.39 -0.91 9.98
N VAL A 44 7.21 -0.02 9.00
CA VAL A 44 7.12 1.42 9.23
C VAL A 44 5.77 1.92 8.76
N ARG A 45 5.17 2.84 9.52
CA ARG A 45 3.95 3.55 9.13
C ARG A 45 4.29 4.88 8.47
N LEU A 46 3.65 5.14 7.34
CA LEU A 46 3.68 6.40 6.62
C LEU A 46 2.24 6.92 6.54
N GLU A 47 1.88 7.79 7.47
CA GLU A 47 0.59 8.46 7.48
C GLU A 47 0.74 9.87 6.91
N ALA A 48 -0.21 10.30 6.08
CA ALA A 48 -0.32 11.69 5.67
C ALA A 48 -1.62 12.32 6.17
N HIS A 49 -1.55 13.61 6.46
CA HIS A 49 -2.69 14.46 6.76
C HIS A 49 -3.10 15.25 5.52
N ALA A 50 -4.36 15.65 5.44
CA ALA A 50 -4.90 16.36 4.26
C ALA A 50 -4.16 17.68 3.95
N GLN A 51 -3.58 18.32 4.97
CA GLN A 51 -2.86 19.59 4.89
C GLN A 51 -1.39 19.42 4.48
N ASP A 52 -0.86 18.19 4.48
CA ASP A 52 0.52 17.95 4.09
C ASP A 52 0.72 18.31 2.62
N THR A 53 1.88 18.84 2.30
CA THR A 53 2.24 19.12 0.91
C THR A 53 2.67 17.83 0.20
N LEU A 54 2.56 17.80 -1.12
CA LEU A 54 3.12 16.71 -1.92
C LEU A 54 4.63 16.50 -1.62
N ALA A 55 5.38 17.59 -1.48
CA ALA A 55 6.82 17.53 -1.19
C ALA A 55 7.11 16.83 0.14
N ALA A 56 6.41 17.21 1.21
CA ALA A 56 6.59 16.61 2.54
C ALA A 56 6.26 15.10 2.52
N ARG A 57 5.21 14.70 1.82
CA ARG A 57 4.84 13.29 1.64
C ARG A 57 5.91 12.48 0.92
N LEU A 58 6.47 13.04 -0.17
CA LEU A 58 7.53 12.38 -0.93
C LEU A 58 8.84 12.32 -0.14
N GLU A 59 9.18 13.35 0.61
CA GLU A 59 10.35 13.36 1.50
C GLU A 59 10.24 12.28 2.58
N ALA A 60 9.07 12.18 3.22
CA ALA A 60 8.80 11.14 4.21
C ALA A 60 8.90 9.74 3.59
N ALA A 61 8.33 9.52 2.40
CA ALA A 61 8.48 8.26 1.66
C ALA A 61 9.94 7.96 1.29
N GLU A 62 10.73 8.97 0.91
CA GLU A 62 12.13 8.80 0.57
C GLU A 62 13.00 8.45 1.77
N ALA A 63 12.65 8.89 2.97
CA ALA A 63 13.38 8.59 4.19
C ALA A 63 13.20 7.14 4.69
N VAL A 64 12.14 6.44 4.25
CA VAL A 64 11.83 5.09 4.75
C VAL A 64 12.87 4.06 4.33
N ARG A 65 13.36 3.28 5.31
CA ARG A 65 14.26 2.14 5.13
C ARG A 65 13.72 0.93 5.89
N ALA A 66 12.61 0.38 5.39
CA ALA A 66 11.96 -0.80 5.97
C ALA A 66 11.48 -1.76 4.87
N PRO A 67 11.50 -3.09 5.11
CA PRO A 67 11.01 -4.09 4.18
C PRO A 67 9.48 -4.07 4.04
N VAL A 68 8.74 -3.61 5.06
CA VAL A 68 7.29 -3.45 5.01
C VAL A 68 6.93 -2.01 5.37
N VAL A 69 6.10 -1.37 4.56
CA VAL A 69 5.63 0.00 4.76
C VAL A 69 4.11 -0.01 4.71
N LEU A 70 3.47 0.42 5.80
CA LEU A 70 2.04 0.64 5.84
C LEU A 70 1.77 2.11 5.57
N VAL A 71 1.02 2.39 4.51
CA VAL A 71 0.74 3.74 4.05
C VAL A 71 -0.72 4.05 4.29
N SER A 72 -1.01 5.16 4.98
CA SER A 72 -2.37 5.60 5.25
C SER A 72 -2.63 7.01 4.72
N ARG A 73 -3.77 7.16 4.01
CA ARG A 73 -4.30 8.46 3.55
C ARG A 73 -3.31 9.32 2.75
N PHE A 74 -2.38 8.69 2.03
CA PHE A 74 -1.28 9.36 1.36
C PHE A 74 -1.73 10.32 0.26
N THR A 75 -2.91 10.09 -0.33
CA THR A 75 -3.46 10.96 -1.36
C THR A 75 -4.53 11.95 -0.88
N ASP A 76 -4.80 11.96 0.43
CA ASP A 76 -5.84 12.80 1.02
C ASP A 76 -5.53 14.30 0.83
N GLY A 77 -6.55 15.09 0.48
CA GLY A 77 -6.39 16.52 0.19
C GLY A 77 -5.63 16.86 -1.11
N LEU A 78 -5.04 15.89 -1.83
CA LEU A 78 -4.30 16.16 -3.06
C LEU A 78 -5.20 16.27 -4.30
N GLY A 79 -4.82 17.19 -5.19
CA GLY A 79 -5.38 17.26 -6.55
C GLY A 79 -4.99 16.06 -7.41
N ALA A 80 -5.68 15.83 -8.52
CA ALA A 80 -5.48 14.63 -9.36
C ALA A 80 -4.05 14.47 -9.89
N SER A 81 -3.39 15.57 -10.28
CA SER A 81 -2.00 15.54 -10.75
C SER A 81 -1.02 15.17 -9.63
N GLU A 82 -1.19 15.79 -8.46
CA GLU A 82 -0.36 15.55 -7.29
C GLU A 82 -0.55 14.13 -6.76
N ARG A 83 -1.79 13.62 -6.77
CA ARG A 83 -2.13 12.24 -6.43
C ARG A 83 -1.35 11.25 -7.28
N ARG A 84 -1.28 11.45 -8.59
CA ARG A 84 -0.50 10.58 -9.50
C ARG A 84 0.99 10.60 -9.14
N THR A 85 1.54 11.78 -8.85
CA THR A 85 2.95 11.91 -8.43
C THR A 85 3.21 11.22 -7.09
N ALA A 86 2.32 11.40 -6.11
CA ALA A 86 2.41 10.76 -4.80
C ALA A 86 2.41 9.22 -4.94
N LEU A 87 1.47 8.68 -5.71
CA LEU A 87 1.39 7.22 -5.97
C LEU A 87 2.62 6.68 -6.70
N SER A 88 3.22 7.46 -7.60
CA SER A 88 4.49 7.10 -8.25
C SER A 88 5.66 7.03 -7.25
N GLY A 89 5.63 7.85 -6.20
CA GLY A 89 6.56 7.76 -5.07
C GLY A 89 6.43 6.42 -4.32
N LEU A 90 5.20 5.93 -4.11
CA LEU A 90 4.98 4.61 -3.49
C LEU A 90 5.50 3.46 -4.36
N ARG A 91 5.34 3.56 -5.68
CA ARG A 91 5.96 2.60 -6.62
C ARG A 91 7.48 2.61 -6.54
N SER A 92 8.08 3.77 -6.34
CA SER A 92 9.54 3.90 -6.17
C SER A 92 10.02 3.22 -4.88
N LEU A 93 9.24 3.29 -3.79
CA LEU A 93 9.49 2.51 -2.57
C LEU A 93 9.48 1.00 -2.83
N ALA A 94 8.48 0.51 -3.57
CA ALA A 94 8.40 -0.90 -3.95
C ALA A 94 9.60 -1.31 -4.81
N GLY A 95 10.02 -0.47 -5.76
CA GLY A 95 11.22 -0.68 -6.58
C GLY A 95 12.53 -0.71 -5.79
N ARG A 96 12.57 -0.13 -4.58
CA ARG A 96 13.70 -0.25 -3.63
C ARG A 96 13.67 -1.53 -2.80
N GLY A 97 12.66 -2.38 -2.99
CA GLY A 97 12.55 -3.68 -2.34
C GLY A 97 11.44 -3.77 -1.28
N ALA A 98 10.77 -2.67 -0.93
CA ALA A 98 9.75 -2.65 0.11
C ALA A 98 8.42 -3.26 -0.35
N THR A 99 7.72 -3.95 0.55
CA THR A 99 6.30 -4.26 0.40
C THR A 99 5.49 -3.09 0.95
N VAL A 100 4.74 -2.41 0.11
CA VAL A 100 3.98 -1.21 0.45
C VAL A 100 2.49 -1.56 0.52
N VAL A 101 1.90 -1.59 1.70
CA VAL A 101 0.46 -1.84 1.89
C VAL A 101 -0.25 -0.50 2.07
N VAL A 102 -1.25 -0.22 1.24
CA VAL A 102 -1.85 1.12 1.14
C VAL A 102 -3.33 1.09 1.53
N ASP A 103 -3.68 1.81 2.60
CA ASP A 103 -5.05 2.17 2.97
C ASP A 103 -5.30 3.66 2.71
N ASP A 104 -5.85 3.97 1.54
CA ASP A 104 -6.07 5.36 1.12
C ASP A 104 -7.57 5.76 1.17
N VAL A 105 -7.81 7.07 1.13
CA VAL A 105 -9.16 7.64 1.01
C VAL A 105 -9.74 7.41 -0.38
N ASP A 106 -8.88 7.33 -1.41
CA ASP A 106 -9.23 6.98 -2.79
C ASP A 106 -8.55 5.64 -3.17
N PRO A 107 -9.10 4.50 -2.71
CA PRO A 107 -8.51 3.19 -2.98
C PRO A 107 -8.51 2.84 -4.48
N VAL A 108 -9.39 3.45 -5.28
CA VAL A 108 -9.42 3.27 -6.73
C VAL A 108 -8.20 3.91 -7.38
N ALA A 109 -7.80 5.11 -6.94
CA ALA A 109 -6.58 5.73 -7.43
C ALA A 109 -5.33 4.88 -7.13
N VAL A 110 -5.28 4.22 -5.97
CA VAL A 110 -4.17 3.32 -5.60
C VAL A 110 -4.04 2.15 -6.58
N LEU A 111 -5.15 1.64 -7.12
CA LEU A 111 -5.11 0.54 -8.10
C LEU A 111 -4.31 0.88 -9.36
N ALA A 112 -4.12 2.16 -9.68
CA ALA A 112 -3.30 2.57 -10.82
C ALA A 112 -1.81 2.22 -10.67
N VAL A 113 -1.34 1.93 -9.46
CA VAL A 113 0.06 1.56 -9.17
C VAL A 113 0.20 0.25 -8.39
N ALA A 114 -0.91 -0.42 -8.10
CA ALA A 114 -0.91 -1.63 -7.28
C ALA A 114 -0.56 -2.87 -8.10
N ASP A 115 0.30 -3.72 -7.55
CA ASP A 115 0.63 -5.03 -8.11
C ASP A 115 -0.32 -6.12 -7.59
N ALA A 116 -0.91 -5.89 -6.42
CA ALA A 116 -1.86 -6.79 -5.78
C ALA A 116 -2.91 -6.01 -4.98
N VAL A 117 -3.99 -6.71 -4.66
CA VAL A 117 -5.07 -6.24 -3.82
C VAL A 117 -5.21 -7.15 -2.61
N LEU A 118 -5.37 -6.55 -1.44
CA LEU A 118 -5.85 -7.22 -0.26
C LEU A 118 -7.32 -6.82 -0.03
N ARG A 119 -8.24 -7.70 -0.38
CA ARG A 119 -9.68 -7.51 -0.17
C ARG A 119 -10.01 -7.86 1.27
N VAL A 120 -10.73 -6.95 1.93
CA VAL A 120 -11.25 -7.15 3.27
C VAL A 120 -12.78 -7.16 3.23
N GLY A 121 -13.35 -8.30 3.61
CA GLY A 121 -14.79 -8.52 3.71
C GLY A 121 -15.36 -7.85 4.96
N ALA A 122 -16.67 -7.55 4.94
CA ALA A 122 -17.35 -6.98 6.11
C ALA A 122 -17.39 -7.94 7.32
N ASP A 123 -17.19 -9.23 7.07
CA ASP A 123 -17.03 -10.32 8.04
C ASP A 123 -15.60 -10.44 8.60
N GLY A 124 -14.68 -9.59 8.14
CA GLY A 124 -13.26 -9.64 8.50
C GLY A 124 -12.44 -10.66 7.71
N ALA A 125 -13.03 -11.31 6.70
CA ALA A 125 -12.27 -12.16 5.79
C ALA A 125 -11.24 -11.32 5.02
N VAL A 126 -10.05 -11.88 4.83
CA VAL A 126 -8.94 -11.23 4.12
C VAL A 126 -8.47 -12.12 2.99
N GLU A 127 -8.51 -11.61 1.77
CA GLU A 127 -8.11 -12.32 0.56
C GLU A 127 -7.09 -11.52 -0.25
N LEU A 128 -6.00 -12.16 -0.65
CA LEU A 128 -4.97 -11.57 -1.50
C LEU A 128 -5.20 -11.98 -2.95
N GLU A 129 -5.36 -11.00 -3.82
CA GLU A 129 -5.54 -11.13 -5.27
C GLU A 129 -4.36 -10.44 -5.99
N ARG A 130 -3.69 -11.12 -6.93
CA ARG A 130 -2.68 -10.44 -7.77
C ARG A 130 -3.37 -9.74 -8.93
N LEU A 131 -2.96 -8.51 -9.20
CA LEU A 131 -3.45 -7.78 -10.36
C LEU A 131 -2.64 -8.16 -11.60
N PRO A 132 -3.28 -8.20 -12.79
CA PRO A 132 -2.54 -8.28 -14.04
C PRO A 132 -1.74 -6.99 -14.24
N ASP A 133 -0.63 -7.09 -14.96
CA ASP A 133 0.16 -5.92 -15.34
C ASP A 133 -0.71 -4.94 -16.15
N ALA A 134 -0.83 -3.70 -15.68
CA ALA A 134 -1.65 -2.69 -16.34
C ALA A 134 -1.14 -2.38 -17.77
N ASP A 135 0.17 -2.52 -18.01
CA ASP A 135 0.75 -2.38 -19.35
C ASP A 135 0.29 -3.51 -20.29
N ALA A 136 -0.02 -4.70 -19.73
CA ALA A 136 -0.59 -5.80 -20.50
C ALA A 136 -2.06 -5.57 -20.91
N LEU A 137 -2.74 -4.55 -20.37
CA LEU A 137 -4.10 -4.17 -20.74
C LEU A 137 -4.15 -3.10 -21.84
N GLN A 138 -3.04 -2.38 -22.11
CA GLN A 138 -2.98 -1.38 -23.19
C GLN A 138 -3.40 -1.92 -24.58
N PRO A 139 -3.08 -3.17 -24.97
CA PRO A 139 -3.52 -3.73 -26.25
C PRO A 139 -5.03 -4.01 -26.35
N LEU A 140 -5.78 -4.00 -25.25
CA LEU A 140 -7.22 -4.27 -25.21
C LEU A 140 -8.07 -2.98 -25.30
N LEU A 141 -7.42 -1.82 -25.26
CA LEU A 141 -8.06 -0.49 -25.29
C LEU A 141 -7.84 0.25 -26.62
N SER A 142 -7.13 -0.38 -27.57
CA SER A 142 -6.91 0.08 -28.95
C SER A 142 -7.87 -0.60 -29.93
#